data_AF-A0A930FZG5-F1
#
_entry.id   AF-A0A930FZG5-F1
#
_cell.length_a   1.000
_cell.length_b   1.000
_cell.length_c   1.000
_cell.angle_alpha   90.00
_cell.angle_beta   90.00
_cell.angle_gamma   90.00
#
_symmetry.space_group_name_H-M   'P 1'
#
loop_
_entity.id
_entity.type
_entity.pdbx_description
1 polymer ?
#
loop_
_entity_poly.entity_id
_entity_poly.type
_entity_poly.pdbx_seq_one_letter_code
_entity_poly.pdbx_strand_id
1 'polypeptide(L)'
;MSLFDTPIDRRGSDSFKWGKYAGRDILPLWVADMDFAAPPAVLAALHRRIEHGVFGYGGPWPSLTASVLAHLQDEYGWTIEPEWLVWLPGLVTGLNVACRAVDGAVLTATP
;
A
#
# COMPACT_ATOMS: atom_id res chain seq x y z
N MET A 1 -0.17 -25.00 -10.09
CA MET A 1 0.35 -23.67 -10.48
C MET A 1 0.15 -22.73 -9.31
N SER A 2 1.21 -22.02 -8.92
CA SER A 2 1.18 -20.99 -7.88
C SER A 2 0.47 -19.74 -8.39
N LEU A 3 0.05 -18.85 -7.47
CA LEU A 3 -0.46 -17.52 -7.82
C LEU A 3 0.57 -16.64 -8.55
N PHE A 4 1.84 -17.03 -8.53
CA PHE A 4 2.96 -16.31 -9.13
C PHE A 4 3.34 -16.85 -10.53
N ASP A 5 2.76 -17.98 -10.95
CA ASP A 5 3.12 -18.62 -12.23
C ASP A 5 2.29 -18.07 -13.41
N THR A 6 1.23 -17.31 -13.12
CA THR A 6 0.29 -16.81 -14.12
C THR A 6 0.63 -15.37 -14.49
N PRO A 7 1.11 -15.09 -15.71
CA PRO A 7 1.32 -13.73 -16.17
C PRO A 7 -0.01 -12.97 -16.28
N ILE A 8 -0.04 -11.74 -15.79
CA ILE A 8 -1.20 -10.85 -15.90
C ILE A 8 -0.83 -9.68 -16.80
N ASP A 9 -1.57 -9.52 -17.90
CA ASP A 9 -1.40 -8.37 -18.77
C ASP A 9 -2.00 -7.12 -18.11
N ARG A 10 -1.14 -6.14 -17.83
CA ARG A 10 -1.51 -4.84 -17.23
C ARG A 10 -1.47 -3.70 -18.25
N ARG A 11 -1.30 -3.99 -19.56
CA ARG A 11 -1.37 -2.98 -20.61
C ARG A 11 -2.82 -2.54 -20.82
N GLY A 12 -3.03 -1.26 -21.09
CA GLY A 12 -4.37 -0.69 -21.27
C GLY A 12 -5.18 -0.51 -19.98
N SER A 13 -4.60 -0.84 -18.81
CA SER A 13 -5.17 -0.46 -17.51
C SER A 13 -4.66 0.93 -17.06
N ASP A 14 -5.03 1.32 -15.85
CA ASP A 14 -4.53 2.50 -15.13
C ASP A 14 -3.10 2.34 -14.57
N SER A 15 -2.37 1.30 -14.98
CA SER A 15 -1.01 1.02 -14.50
C SER A 15 -0.02 2.13 -14.91
N PHE A 16 0.53 2.84 -13.93
CA PHE A 16 1.61 3.80 -14.17
C PHE A 16 2.90 3.13 -14.70
N LYS A 17 3.22 1.93 -14.19
CA LYS A 17 4.38 1.13 -14.60
C LYS A 17 4.39 0.85 -16.10
N TRP A 18 3.28 0.32 -16.61
CA TRP A 18 3.13 -0.09 -18.00
C TRP A 18 2.70 1.07 -18.92
N GLY A 19 1.84 1.97 -18.42
CA GLY A 19 1.36 3.14 -19.16
C GLY A 19 2.47 4.11 -19.58
N LYS A 20 3.54 4.25 -18.79
CA LYS A 20 4.70 5.10 -19.12
C LYS A 20 5.35 4.76 -20.47
N TYR A 21 5.30 3.49 -20.88
CA TYR A 21 5.91 3.00 -22.11
C TYR A 21 4.90 2.46 -23.12
N ALA A 22 3.62 2.87 -23.02
CA ALA A 22 2.59 2.45 -23.96
C ALA A 22 3.02 2.72 -25.43
N GLY A 23 2.83 1.71 -26.29
CA GLY A 23 3.22 1.77 -27.70
C GLY A 23 4.72 1.64 -27.98
N ARG A 24 5.53 1.27 -26.98
CA ARG A 24 6.98 1.05 -27.14
C ARG A 24 7.34 -0.38 -26.75
N ASP A 25 8.39 -0.92 -27.37
CA ASP A 25 8.94 -2.23 -27.04
C ASP A 25 9.89 -2.12 -25.83
N ILE A 26 9.30 -1.91 -24.65
CA ILE A 26 10.01 -1.74 -23.38
C ILE A 26 9.33 -2.59 -22.31
N LEU A 27 10.12 -3.43 -21.63
CA LEU A 27 9.69 -4.15 -20.43
C LEU A 27 9.97 -3.31 -19.17
N PRO A 28 8.93 -2.80 -18.48
CA PRO A 28 9.13 -1.94 -17.31
C PRO A 28 9.51 -2.72 -16.06
N LEU A 29 10.68 -2.45 -15.48
CA LEU A 29 11.21 -3.10 -14.27
C LEU A 29 11.67 -2.10 -13.19
N TRP A 30 11.00 -0.94 -13.09
CA TRP A 30 11.56 0.22 -12.37
C TRP A 30 10.78 0.69 -11.14
N VAL A 31 9.44 0.67 -11.17
CA VAL A 31 8.60 1.12 -10.05
C VAL A 31 8.25 -0.06 -9.15
N ALA A 32 8.21 0.18 -7.84
CA ALA A 32 7.95 -0.82 -6.81
C ALA A 32 6.45 -1.16 -6.70
N ASP A 33 5.87 -1.72 -7.76
CA ASP A 33 4.63 -2.48 -7.73
C ASP A 33 4.86 -3.87 -8.35
N MET A 34 3.90 -4.79 -8.15
CA MET A 34 4.01 -6.18 -8.61
C MET A 34 3.12 -6.44 -9.83
N ASP A 35 3.55 -7.39 -10.67
CA ASP A 35 2.74 -7.93 -11.77
C ASP A 35 2.01 -9.23 -11.38
N PHE A 36 1.63 -9.32 -10.09
CA PHE A 36 0.86 -10.43 -9.51
C PHE A 36 -0.51 -9.96 -9.04
N ALA A 37 -1.48 -10.88 -9.00
CA ALA A 37 -2.79 -10.60 -8.42
C ALA A 37 -2.68 -10.32 -6.92
N ALA A 38 -3.55 -9.45 -6.41
CA ALA A 38 -3.73 -9.29 -4.97
C ALA A 38 -4.20 -10.61 -4.33
N PRO A 39 -3.90 -10.86 -3.04
CA PRO A 39 -4.35 -12.07 -2.36
C PRO A 39 -5.87 -12.25 -2.41
N PRO A 40 -6.40 -13.50 -2.51
CA PRO A 40 -7.84 -13.75 -2.59
C PRO A 40 -8.65 -13.11 -1.46
N ALA A 41 -8.08 -13.06 -0.24
CA ALA A 41 -8.73 -12.41 0.91
C ALA A 41 -8.96 -10.90 0.70
N VAL A 42 -8.02 -10.21 0.04
CA VAL A 42 -8.12 -8.78 -0.29
C VAL A 42 -9.19 -8.57 -1.37
N LEU A 43 -9.16 -9.38 -2.44
CA LEU A 43 -10.17 -9.31 -3.50
C LEU A 43 -11.58 -9.54 -2.95
N ALA A 44 -11.77 -10.54 -2.09
CA ALA A 44 -13.06 -10.81 -1.46
C ALA A 44 -13.54 -9.66 -0.56
N ALA A 45 -12.64 -9.01 0.18
CA ALA A 45 -12.98 -7.84 0.99
C ALA A 45 -13.41 -6.65 0.12
N LEU A 46 -12.73 -6.42 -1.01
CA LEU A 46 -13.10 -5.38 -1.97
C LEU A 46 -14.47 -5.67 -2.61
N HIS A 47 -14.75 -6.92 -3.01
CA HIS A 47 -16.07 -7.29 -3.54
C HIS A 47 -17.19 -7.05 -2.52
N ARG A 48 -17.04 -7.48 -1.27
CA ARG A 48 -18.02 -7.19 -0.21
C ARG A 48 -18.22 -5.68 0.01
N ARG A 49 -17.14 -4.91 -0.10
CA ARG A 49 -17.23 -3.44 0.02
C ARG A 49 -17.97 -2.82 -1.16
N ILE A 50 -17.82 -3.36 -2.36
CA ILE A 50 -18.59 -2.92 -3.54
C ILE A 50 -20.07 -3.24 -3.36
N GLU A 51 -20.41 -4.43 -2.87
CA GLU A 51 -21.78 -4.88 -2.62
C GLU A 51 -22.55 -3.97 -1.64
N HIS A 52 -21.86 -3.31 -0.71
CA HIS A 52 -22.49 -2.36 0.20
C HIS A 52 -23.14 -1.15 -0.51
N GLY A 53 -22.63 -0.74 -1.68
CA GLY A 53 -23.25 0.28 -2.54
C GLY A 53 -23.12 1.74 -2.08
N VAL A 54 -22.65 2.02 -0.86
CA VAL A 54 -22.48 3.38 -0.32
C VAL A 54 -20.99 3.69 -0.04
N PHE A 55 -20.50 4.80 -0.62
CA PHE A 55 -19.07 5.18 -0.60
C PHE A 55 -18.82 6.59 -0.04
N GLY A 56 -19.65 7.02 0.91
CA GLY A 56 -19.49 8.32 1.58
C GLY A 56 -18.23 8.43 2.45
N TYR A 57 -18.14 9.51 3.24
CA TYR A 57 -17.02 9.76 4.15
C TYR A 57 -16.78 8.58 5.09
N GLY A 58 -15.53 8.13 5.16
CA GLY A 58 -15.09 7.05 6.03
C GLY A 58 -13.88 7.46 6.86
N GLY A 59 -13.70 6.78 7.99
CA GLY A 59 -12.47 6.82 8.79
C GLY A 59 -11.77 5.46 8.80
N PRO A 60 -10.62 5.36 9.49
CA PRO A 60 -9.96 4.09 9.75
C PRO A 60 -10.92 3.09 10.41
N TRP A 61 -11.02 1.88 9.86
CA TRP A 61 -11.87 0.84 10.46
C TRP A 61 -11.31 0.42 11.82
N PRO A 62 -12.14 0.25 12.88
CA PRO A 62 -11.67 -0.26 14.17
C PRO A 62 -10.78 -1.51 14.12
N SER A 63 -11.04 -2.44 13.19
CA SER A 63 -10.24 -3.66 13.00
C SER A 63 -8.85 -3.41 12.43
N LEU A 64 -8.61 -2.25 11.79
CA LEU A 64 -7.31 -1.91 11.20
C LEU A 64 -6.24 -1.77 12.29
N THR A 65 -6.55 -1.06 13.38
CA THR A 65 -5.64 -0.92 14.52
C THR A 65 -5.24 -2.28 15.06
N ALA A 66 -6.20 -3.15 15.36
CA ALA A 66 -5.92 -4.49 15.89
C ALA A 66 -5.06 -5.33 14.94
N SER A 67 -5.29 -5.21 13.62
CA SER A 67 -4.51 -5.93 12.60
C SER A 67 -3.06 -5.46 12.56
N VAL A 68 -2.80 -4.15 12.68
CA VAL A 68 -1.44 -3.60 12.72
C VAL A 68 -0.71 -4.04 13.98
N LEU A 69 -1.37 -3.96 15.15
CA LEU A 69 -0.78 -4.38 16.43
C LEU A 69 -0.39 -5.86 16.41
N ALA A 70 -1.28 -6.73 15.92
CA ALA A 70 -1.01 -8.15 15.79
C ALA A 70 0.14 -8.42 14.82
N HIS A 71 0.14 -7.77 13.64
CA HIS A 71 1.21 -7.96 12.66
C HIS A 71 2.59 -7.55 13.20
N LEU A 72 2.67 -6.43 13.91
CA LEU A 72 3.94 -5.98 14.49
C LEU A 72 4.46 -6.93 15.57
N GLN A 73 3.56 -7.49 16.36
CA GLN A 73 3.91 -8.49 17.38
C GLN A 73 4.31 -9.83 16.74
N ASP A 74 3.55 -10.32 15.78
CA ASP A 74 3.74 -11.66 15.20
C ASP A 74 5.01 -11.73 14.33
N GLU A 75 5.26 -10.69 13.52
CA GLU A 75 6.40 -10.68 12.60
C GLU A 75 7.68 -10.14 13.23
N TYR A 76 7.57 -9.17 14.13
CA TYR A 76 8.74 -8.45 14.66
C TYR A 76 8.89 -8.55 16.19
N GLY A 77 7.97 -9.21 16.89
CA GLY A 77 7.96 -9.27 18.36
C GLY A 77 7.78 -7.90 19.01
N TRP A 78 7.22 -6.93 18.28
CA TRP A 78 7.16 -5.53 18.71
C TRP A 78 5.76 -5.16 19.20
N THR A 79 5.63 -5.01 20.52
CA THR A 79 4.43 -4.47 21.17
C THR A 79 4.44 -2.94 21.11
N ILE A 80 3.35 -2.34 20.61
CA ILE A 80 3.12 -0.89 20.64
C ILE A 80 1.75 -0.55 21.23
N GLU A 81 1.56 0.71 21.60
CA GLU A 81 0.27 1.23 22.06
C GLU A 81 -0.57 1.75 20.86
N PRO A 82 -1.90 1.51 20.83
CA PRO A 82 -2.78 1.99 19.77
C PRO A 82 -2.66 3.49 19.46
N GLU A 83 -2.48 4.32 20.50
CA GLU A 83 -2.35 5.78 20.44
C GLU A 83 -1.11 6.27 19.71
N TRP A 84 -0.11 5.40 19.48
CA TRP A 84 1.07 5.75 18.69
C TRP A 84 0.76 5.78 17.18
N LEU A 85 -0.37 5.20 16.74
CA LEU A 85 -0.73 5.11 15.33
C LEU A 85 -1.42 6.39 14.82
N VAL A 86 -0.84 6.98 13.78
CA VAL A 86 -1.43 8.10 13.02
C VAL A 86 -1.71 7.65 11.58
N TRP A 87 -2.98 7.66 11.19
CA TRP A 87 -3.41 7.19 9.87
C TRP A 87 -3.20 8.26 8.80
N LEU A 88 -2.39 7.95 7.80
CA LEU A 88 -2.04 8.83 6.69
C LEU A 88 -2.26 8.13 5.34
N PRO A 89 -2.50 8.88 4.25
CA PRO A 89 -2.75 8.29 2.94
C PRO A 89 -1.53 7.59 2.33
N GLY A 90 -0.32 7.80 2.88
CA GLY A 90 0.89 7.12 2.43
C GLY A 90 2.15 7.56 3.19
N LEU A 91 3.22 6.76 3.04
CA LEU A 91 4.49 6.97 3.74
C LEU A 91 5.17 8.29 3.38
N VAL A 92 5.19 8.68 2.10
CA VAL A 92 5.81 9.95 1.66
C VAL A 92 5.14 11.16 2.30
N THR A 93 3.81 11.11 2.48
CA THR A 93 3.07 12.13 3.25
C THR A 93 3.51 12.14 4.70
N GLY A 94 3.66 10.98 5.33
CA GLY A 94 4.18 10.86 6.70
C GLY A 94 5.57 11.46 6.87
N LEU A 95 6.49 11.17 5.95
CA LEU A 95 7.83 11.77 5.95
C LEU A 95 7.75 13.30 5.80
N ASN A 96 6.92 13.81 4.88
CA ASN A 96 6.74 15.25 4.71
C ASN A 96 6.22 15.93 5.99
N VAL A 97 5.21 15.36 6.63
CA VAL A 97 4.65 15.87 7.88
C VAL A 97 5.70 15.82 9.00
N ALA A 98 6.41 14.70 9.15
CA ALA A 98 7.46 14.54 10.15
C ALA A 98 8.56 15.60 10.01
N CYS A 99 9.05 15.84 8.79
CA CYS A 99 10.05 16.87 8.52
C CYS A 99 9.56 18.29 8.86
N ARG A 100 8.26 18.55 8.75
CA ARG A 100 7.66 19.86 9.06
C ARG A 100 7.30 20.03 10.55
N ALA A 101 7.25 18.94 11.30
CA ALA A 101 6.88 18.93 12.72
C ALA A 101 8.05 19.25 13.65
N VAL A 102 9.28 19.24 13.13
CA VAL A 102 10.51 19.51 13.89
C VAL A 102 11.28 20.67 13.27
N ASP A 103 11.98 21.43 14.11
CA ASP A 103 12.91 22.45 13.64
C ASP A 103 14.27 21.82 13.29
N GLY A 104 14.96 22.42 12.31
CA GLY A 104 16.34 22.06 11.96
C GLY A 104 16.50 21.30 10.64
N ALA A 105 17.65 20.66 10.47
CA ALA A 105 18.01 19.93 9.26
C ALA A 105 17.61 18.45 9.35
N VAL A 106 17.23 17.85 8.21
CA VAL A 106 16.90 16.43 8.08
C VAL A 106 18.09 15.68 7.50
N LEU A 107 18.50 14.59 8.14
CA LEU A 107 19.55 13.70 7.66
C LEU A 107 18.93 12.46 7.00
N THR A 108 19.52 12.01 5.90
CA THR A 108 19.20 10.73 5.25
C THR A 108 20.48 10.00 4.88
N ALA A 109 20.44 8.67 4.88
CA ALA A 109 21.51 7.86 4.30
C ALA A 109 21.36 7.88 2.77
N THR A 110 22.41 8.23 2.05
CA THR A 110 22.43 8.24 0.58
C THR A 110 22.88 6.88 0.06
N PRO A 111 22.45 6.53 -1.15
CA PRO A 111 23.32 6.61 -2.32
C PRO A 111 23.37 8.03 -2.84
#